data_AF-A0A1Y5DHU2-F1
#
_entry.id   AF-A0A1Y5DHU2-F1
#
_cell.length_a   1.000
_cell.length_b   1.000
_cell.length_c   1.000
_cell.angle_alpha   90.00
_cell.angle_beta   90.00
_cell.angle_gamma   90.00
#
_symmetry.space_group_name_H-M   'P 1'
#
loop_
_entity.id
_entity.type
_entity.pdbx_description
1 polymer ?
#
loop_
_entity_poly.entity_id
_entity_poly.type
_entity_poly.pdbx_seq_one_letter_code
_entity_poly.pdbx_strand_id
1 'polypeptide(L)'
;MYEMNMKLFSIFLAVILLSGCASMLNGQQQVVTIKTDKDTEIFIDDRYVGKGYSKRSLSRDEPHVLRVEQGNCSHSITTQARFNKMSLLGFVLDLGLVS
;
A
#
# COMPACT_ATOMS: atom_id res chain seq x y z
N MET A 1 10.38 -49.81 9.29
CA MET A 1 11.27 -48.69 8.88
C MET A 1 10.66 -47.73 7.85
N TYR A 2 9.44 -47.94 7.32
CA TYR A 2 8.78 -46.96 6.42
C TYR A 2 7.95 -45.89 7.15
N GLU A 3 7.37 -46.19 8.32
CA GLU A 3 6.54 -45.22 9.06
C GLU A 3 7.31 -44.03 9.66
N MET A 4 8.56 -44.23 10.07
CA MET A 4 9.39 -43.18 10.68
C MET A 4 9.76 -42.10 9.65
N ASN A 5 9.90 -42.48 8.37
CA ASN A 5 10.19 -41.56 7.26
C ASN A 5 8.98 -40.69 6.90
N MET A 6 7.75 -41.22 6.97
CA MET A 6 6.53 -40.47 6.69
C MET A 6 6.26 -39.38 7.75
N LYS A 7 6.50 -39.71 9.03
CA LYS A 7 6.36 -38.75 10.14
C LYS A 7 7.43 -37.65 10.08
N LEU A 8 8.68 -38.01 9.78
CA LEU A 8 9.76 -37.04 9.60
C LEU A 8 9.48 -36.09 8.43
N PHE A 9 8.98 -36.63 7.31
CA PHE A 9 8.64 -35.84 6.13
C PHE A 9 7.49 -34.86 6.41
N SER A 10 6.47 -35.30 7.16
CA SER A 10 5.34 -34.46 7.56
C SER A 10 5.76 -33.32 8.51
N ILE A 11 6.67 -33.59 9.46
CA ILE A 11 7.24 -32.57 10.34
C ILE A 11 8.08 -31.57 9.54
N PHE A 12 8.88 -32.05 8.58
CA PHE A 12 9.70 -31.20 7.73
C PHE A 12 8.85 -30.27 6.85
N LEU A 13 7.74 -30.80 6.31
CA LEU A 13 6.78 -30.00 5.51
C LEU A 13 6.05 -28.94 6.36
N ALA A 14 5.73 -29.26 7.63
CA ALA A 14 5.12 -28.31 8.56
C ALA A 14 6.08 -27.15 8.92
N VAL A 15 7.38 -27.42 9.08
CA VAL A 15 8.41 -26.39 9.34
C VAL A 15 8.59 -25.45 8.14
N ILE A 16 8.50 -25.98 6.90
CA ILE A 16 8.58 -25.16 5.69
C ILE A 16 7.38 -24.20 5.59
N LEU A 17 6.17 -24.66 5.95
CA LEU A 17 4.96 -23.83 5.96
C LEU A 17 4.95 -22.76 7.07
N LEU A 18 5.63 -23.00 8.20
CA LEU A 18 5.84 -22.01 9.28
C LEU A 18 6.88 -20.94 8.92
N SER A 19 7.81 -21.25 8.00
CA SER A 19 8.79 -20.30 7.45
C SER A 19 8.26 -19.52 6.23
N GLY A 20 6.97 -19.63 5.94
CA GLY A 20 6.31 -18.86 4.89
C GLY A 20 6.38 -17.37 5.21
N CYS A 21 7.47 -16.72 4.80
CA CYS A 21 7.62 -15.29 4.86
C CYS A 21 6.41 -14.66 4.18
N ALA A 22 5.53 -14.04 4.96
CA ALA A 22 4.60 -13.04 4.45
C ALA A 22 5.47 -11.89 3.93
N SER A 23 5.99 -12.02 2.71
CA SER A 23 6.68 -10.94 2.02
C SER A 23 5.60 -9.92 1.65
N MET A 24 5.26 -9.07 2.61
CA MET A 24 4.44 -7.89 2.40
C MET A 24 5.20 -7.00 1.42
N LEU A 25 4.88 -7.15 0.13
CA LEU A 25 5.33 -6.28 -0.94
C LEU A 25 4.84 -4.86 -0.64
N ASN A 26 5.66 -4.07 0.05
CA ASN A 26 5.72 -2.60 0.03
C ASN A 26 4.37 -1.85 -0.06
N GLY A 27 3.38 -2.25 0.76
CA GLY A 27 1.99 -1.82 0.64
C GLY A 27 1.63 -0.47 1.30
N GLN A 28 2.62 0.22 1.90
CA GLN A 28 2.40 1.51 2.58
C GLN A 28 2.39 2.70 1.63
N GLN A 29 2.87 2.52 0.39
CA GLN A 29 2.85 3.57 -0.62
C GLN A 29 1.84 3.27 -1.71
N GLN A 30 1.22 4.33 -2.22
CA GLN A 30 0.33 4.31 -3.38
C GLN A 30 0.89 5.20 -4.48
N VAL A 31 0.78 4.75 -5.72
CA VAL A 31 1.20 5.53 -6.88
C VAL A 31 0.02 6.37 -7.36
N VAL A 32 0.17 7.69 -7.27
CA VAL A 32 -0.81 8.67 -7.76
C VAL A 32 -0.30 9.23 -9.09
N THR A 33 -1.16 9.20 -10.10
CA THR A 33 -0.90 9.77 -11.43
C THR A 33 -1.89 10.89 -11.69
N ILE A 34 -1.38 12.09 -11.96
CA ILE A 34 -2.16 13.30 -12.19
C ILE A 34 -1.90 13.72 -13.63
N LYS A 35 -2.98 13.86 -14.40
CA LYS A 35 -2.94 14.28 -15.80
C LYS A 35 -3.90 15.45 -15.99
N THR A 36 -3.39 16.52 -16.57
CA THR A 36 -4.04 17.83 -16.74
C THR A 36 -3.61 18.42 -18.08
N ASP A 37 -4.12 19.61 -18.43
CA ASP A 37 -3.60 20.37 -19.57
C ASP A 37 -2.14 20.81 -19.34
N LYS A 38 -1.39 20.97 -20.44
CA LYS A 38 0.08 21.14 -20.47
C LYS A 38 0.63 22.15 -19.45
N ASP A 39 -0.07 23.26 -19.24
CA ASP A 39 0.40 24.38 -18.43
C ASP A 39 -0.24 24.45 -17.03
N THR A 40 -1.11 23.48 -16.70
CA THR A 40 -1.78 23.41 -15.40
C THR A 40 -0.77 23.03 -14.33
N GLU A 41 -0.67 23.85 -13.29
CA GLU A 41 0.20 23.62 -12.13
C GLU A 41 -0.40 22.56 -11.22
N ILE A 42 0.45 21.67 -10.71
CA ILE A 42 0.04 20.56 -9.86
C ILE A 42 0.73 20.73 -8.50
N PHE A 43 -0.06 20.64 -7.44
CA PHE A 43 0.38 20.72 -6.06
C PHE A 43 -0.06 19.47 -5.29
N ILE A 44 0.80 18.99 -4.40
CA ILE A 44 0.50 17.92 -3.44
C ILE A 44 0.87 18.44 -2.06
N ASP A 45 -0.10 18.50 -1.16
CA ASP A 45 0.05 19.07 0.19
C ASP A 45 0.69 20.47 0.12
N ASP A 46 0.12 21.32 -0.73
CA ASP A 46 0.57 22.68 -1.06
C ASP A 46 1.98 22.83 -1.65
N ARG A 47 2.66 21.72 -1.94
CA ARG A 47 3.96 21.74 -2.62
C ARG A 47 3.80 21.56 -4.12
N TYR A 48 4.40 22.45 -4.90
CA TYR A 48 4.44 22.31 -6.36
C TYR A 48 5.21 21.05 -6.78
N VAL A 49 4.62 20.25 -7.67
CA VAL A 49 5.21 18.96 -8.11
C VAL A 49 5.36 18.81 -9.62
N GLY A 50 4.89 19.78 -10.41
CA GLY A 50 5.02 19.79 -11.87
C GLY A 50 3.86 20.46 -12.61
N LYS A 51 3.89 20.38 -13.94
CA LYS A 51 2.85 20.88 -14.85
C LYS A 51 2.39 19.81 -15.82
N GLY A 52 1.10 19.77 -16.14
CA GLY A 52 0.50 18.88 -17.13
C GLY A 52 0.42 17.41 -16.71
N TYR A 53 1.52 16.84 -16.20
CA TYR A 53 1.61 15.46 -15.77
C TYR A 53 2.51 15.33 -14.54
N SER A 54 2.08 14.52 -13.56
CA SER A 54 2.91 14.14 -12.42
C SER A 54 2.59 12.72 -11.97
N LYS A 55 3.63 11.94 -11.65
CA LYS A 55 3.53 10.60 -11.07
C LYS A 55 4.33 10.57 -9.78
N ARG A 56 3.66 10.33 -8.65
CA ARG A 56 4.28 10.34 -7.31
C ARG A 56 3.87 9.12 -6.50
N SER A 57 4.79 8.65 -5.66
CA SER A 57 4.51 7.65 -4.64
C SER A 57 4.16 8.42 -3.36
N LEU A 58 2.92 8.26 -2.88
CA LEU A 58 2.41 8.92 -1.68
C LEU A 58 2.15 7.88 -0.60
N SER A 59 2.09 8.31 0.67
CA SER A 59 1.65 7.43 1.75
C SER A 59 0.19 7.02 1.49
N ARG A 60 -0.13 5.78 1.83
CA ARG A 60 -1.49 5.26 1.73
C ARG A 60 -2.27 5.45 3.03
N ASP A 61 -1.56 5.57 4.14
CA ASP A 61 -2.13 5.64 5.48
C ASP A 61 -2.49 7.09 5.87
N GLU A 62 -2.14 8.05 5.03
CA GLU A 62 -2.40 9.48 5.23
C GLU A 62 -3.24 10.06 4.06
N PRO A 63 -4.17 10.99 4.35
CA PRO A 63 -4.82 11.77 3.31
C PRO A 63 -3.85 12.83 2.74
N HIS A 64 -3.86 12.99 1.42
CA HIS A 64 -3.06 13.99 0.71
C HIS A 64 -3.97 14.91 -0.11
N VAL A 65 -3.70 16.21 -0.11
CA VAL A 65 -4.46 17.17 -0.90
C VAL A 65 -3.78 17.36 -2.25
N LEU A 66 -4.47 16.94 -3.32
CA LEU A 66 -4.06 17.17 -4.70
C LEU A 66 -4.77 18.44 -5.18
N ARG A 67 -4.01 19.47 -5.52
CA ARG A 67 -4.55 20.73 -6.05
C ARG A 67 -3.98 20.98 -7.43
N VAL A 68 -4.82 21.44 -8.35
CA VAL A 68 -4.44 21.80 -9.71
C VAL A 68 -4.90 23.23 -10.01
N GLU A 69 -4.06 24.00 -10.68
CA GLU A 69 -4.30 25.42 -10.95
C GLU A 69 -4.01 25.79 -12.41
N GLN A 70 -4.95 26.49 -13.04
CA GLN A 70 -4.80 26.99 -14.40
C GLN A 70 -5.38 28.40 -14.48
N GLY A 71 -4.51 29.42 -14.51
CA GLY A 71 -4.92 30.81 -14.47
C GLY A 71 -5.70 31.12 -13.19
N ASN A 72 -6.97 31.51 -13.33
CA ASN A 72 -7.85 31.84 -12.20
C ASN A 72 -8.70 30.64 -11.72
N CYS A 73 -8.50 29.45 -12.29
CA CYS A 73 -9.21 28.24 -11.89
C CYS A 73 -8.34 27.41 -10.94
N SER A 74 -8.92 26.96 -9.83
CA SER A 74 -8.29 26.06 -8.87
C SER A 74 -9.26 24.94 -8.50
N HIS A 75 -8.77 23.71 -8.49
CA HIS A 75 -9.56 22.53 -8.11
C HIS A 75 -8.74 21.62 -7.20
N SER A 76 -9.37 21.06 -6.17
CA SER A 76 -8.70 20.20 -5.20
C SER A 76 -9.48 18.92 -4.92
N ILE A 77 -8.74 17.83 -4.73
CA ILE A 77 -9.24 16.50 -4.37
C ILE A 77 -8.35 15.95 -3.27
N THR A 78 -8.94 15.38 -2.23
CA THR A 78 -8.19 14.72 -1.15
C THR A 78 -8.16 13.21 -1.36
N THR A 79 -6.98 12.60 -1.32
CA THR A 79 -6.85 11.14 -1.38
C THR A 79 -7.42 10.53 -0.10
N GLN A 80 -8.16 9.43 -0.24
CA GLN A 80 -8.65 8.71 0.93
C GLN A 80 -7.55 7.80 1.50
N ALA A 81 -7.30 7.90 2.81
CA ALA A 81 -6.48 6.92 3.50
C ALA A 81 -7.17 5.55 3.42
N ARG A 82 -6.52 4.57 2.76
CA ARG A 82 -7.11 3.23 2.60
C ARG A 82 -6.56 2.29 3.65
N PHE A 83 -7.39 1.93 4.63
CA PHE A 83 -7.09 0.90 5.62
C PHE A 83 -6.57 -0.39 4.97
N ASN A 84 -5.42 -0.89 5.42
CA ASN A 84 -4.83 -2.10 4.89
C ASN A 84 -5.49 -3.32 5.57
N LYS A 85 -6.31 -4.08 4.82
CA LYS A 85 -6.95 -5.31 5.31
C LYS A 85 -5.94 -6.32 5.85
N MET A 86 -4.70 -6.30 5.36
CA MET A 86 -3.63 -7.15 5.86
C MET A 86 -3.14 -6.72 7.25
N SER A 87 -3.09 -5.41 7.53
CA SER A 87 -2.81 -4.90 8.89
C SER A 87 -3.93 -5.27 9.86
N LEU A 88 -5.18 -5.28 9.40
CA LEU A 88 -6.30 -5.75 10.22
C LEU A 88 -6.18 -7.25 10.53
N LEU A 89 -5.79 -8.08 9.55
CA LEU A 89 -5.57 -9.51 9.79
C LEU A 89 -4.42 -9.74 10.78
N GLY A 90 -3.32 -8.99 10.65
CA GLY A 90 -2.23 -9.01 11.64
C GLY A 90 -2.72 -8.67 13.04
N PHE A 91 -3.49 -7.60 13.20
CA PHE A 91 -4.10 -7.23 14.48
C PHE A 91 -5.04 -8.31 15.06
N VAL A 92 -5.85 -8.96 14.21
CA VAL A 92 -6.76 -10.05 14.63
C VAL A 92 -5.98 -11.29 15.08
N LEU A 93 -4.87 -11.60 14.41
CA LEU A 93 -3.95 -12.68 14.80
C LEU A 93 -3.19 -12.35 16.09
N ASP A 94 -2.68 -11.11 16.22
CA ASP A 94 -1.95 -10.63 17.40
C ASP A 94 -2.83 -10.63 18.66
N LEU A 95 -4.13 -10.36 18.53
CA LEU A 95 -5.11 -10.47 19.61
C LEU A 95 -5.57 -11.91 19.88
N GLY A 96 -5.11 -12.89 19.09
CA GLY A 96 -5.53 -14.30 19.22
C GLY A 96 -7.02 -14.53 18.95
N LEU A 97 -7.68 -13.62 18.21
CA LEU A 97 -9.12 -13.67 17.94
C LEU A 97 -9.48 -14.71 16.87
N VAL A 98 -8.50 -15.14 16.07
CA VAL A 98 -8.63 -16.21 15.08
C VAL A 98 -7.34 -17.05 15.12
N SER A 99 -7.49 -18.37 15.27
CA SER A 99 -6.42 -19.37 15.38
C SER A 99 -6.50 -20.38 14.24
#